data_AF-A0A2S9GP66-F1
#
_entry.id   AF-A0A2S9GP66-F1
#
_cell.length_a   1.000
_cell.length_b   1.000
_cell.length_c   1.000
_cell.angle_alpha   90.00
_cell.angle_beta   90.00
_cell.angle_gamma   90.00
#
_symmetry.space_group_name_H-M   'P 1'
#
loop_
_entity.id
_entity.type
_entity.pdbx_description
1 polymer ?
#
loop_
_entity_poly.entity_id
_entity_poly.type
_entity_poly.pdbx_seq_one_letter_code
_entity_poly.pdbx_strand_id
1 'polypeptide(L)' 'ISEVAPFLVDLPVGEANPVVRLSQISHATETHPTASSLVDARTIVTLSGFAPPTLHAMGIRVATSFSARQFNLLIT' A
#
# COMPACT_ATOMS: atom_id res chain seq x y z
N ILE A 1 -10.08 -15.87 -4.43
CA ILE A 1 -9.96 -15.07 -3.19
C ILE A 1 -8.57 -14.46 -3.23
N SER A 2 -8.44 -13.15 -3.40
CA SER A 2 -7.15 -12.46 -3.33
C SER A 2 -7.14 -11.72 -2.00
N GLU A 3 -6.28 -12.13 -1.07
CA GLU A 3 -6.18 -11.60 0.30
C GLU A 3 -5.45 -10.24 0.36
N VAL A 4 -5.41 -9.49 -0.74
CA VAL A 4 -4.70 -8.22 -0.85
C VAL A 4 -5.68 -7.15 -1.32
N ALA A 5 -5.83 -6.10 -0.51
CA ALA A 5 -6.65 -4.94 -0.83
C ALA A 5 -5.74 -3.72 -1.10
N PRO A 6 -6.05 -2.91 -2.12
CA PRO A 6 -5.32 -1.68 -2.40
C PRO A 6 -5.80 -0.53 -1.52
N PHE A 7 -4.92 0.44 -1.28
CA PHE A 7 -5.25 1.66 -0.55
C PHE A 7 -4.83 2.89 -1.35
N LEU A 8 -5.78 3.78 -1.66
CA LEU A 8 -5.52 5.01 -2.39
C LEU A 8 -5.29 6.16 -1.42
N VAL A 9 -4.18 6.87 -1.61
CA VAL A 9 -3.78 8.01 -0.78
C VAL A 9 -3.49 9.20 -1.68
N ASP A 10 -4.10 10.34 -1.35
CA ASP A 10 -3.71 11.62 -1.93
C ASP A 10 -2.33 12.00 -1.39
N LEU A 11 -1.34 12.07 -2.28
CA LEU A 11 0.04 12.31 -1.89
C LEU A 11 0.24 13.79 -1.50
N PRO A 12 0.86 14.10 -0.34
CA PRO A 12 1.11 15.46 0.11
C PRO A 12 2.32 16.06 -0.61
N VAL A 13 2.23 16.21 -1.93
CA VAL A 13 3.33 16.71 -2.78
C VAL A 13 3.63 18.19 -2.56
N GLY A 14 2.71 18.95 -1.97
CA GLY A 14 2.87 20.37 -1.66
C GLY A 14 3.55 20.68 -0.32
N GLU A 15 3.71 19.69 0.57
CA GLU A 15 4.35 19.89 1.87
C GLU A 15 5.87 19.79 1.73
N ALA A 16 6.62 20.82 2.11
CA ALA A 16 8.08 20.82 1.96
C ALA A 16 8.78 20.02 3.06
N ASN A 17 8.18 19.97 4.26
CA ASN A 17 8.79 19.30 5.40
C ASN A 17 8.58 17.77 5.33
N PRO A 18 9.64 16.95 5.25
CA PRO A 18 9.52 15.51 5.11
C PRO A 18 8.87 14.83 6.33
N VAL A 19 9.06 15.38 7.53
CA VAL A 19 8.45 14.84 8.76
C VAL A 19 6.93 15.08 8.74
N VAL A 20 6.51 16.27 8.31
CA VAL A 20 5.09 16.60 8.18
C VAL A 20 4.43 15.76 7.09
N ARG A 21 5.10 15.57 5.95
CA ARG A 21 4.63 14.64 4.89
C ARG A 21 4.43 13.23 5.42
N LEU A 22 5.40 12.68 6.16
CA LEU A 22 5.28 11.34 6.72
C LEU A 22 4.14 11.26 7.74
N SER A 23 3.94 12.29 8.56
CA SER A 23 2.81 12.35 9.48
C SER A 23 1.46 12.36 8.75
N GLN A 24 1.34 13.12 7.65
CA GLN A 24 0.13 13.14 6.83
C GLN A 24 -0.14 11.78 6.16
N ILE A 25 0.90 11.10 5.66
CA ILE A 25 0.77 9.74 5.13
C ILE A 25 0.36 8.76 6.24
N SER A 26 0.99 8.81 7.42
CA SER A 26 0.61 7.98 8.57
C SER A 26 -0.86 8.16 8.92
N HIS A 27 -1.30 9.40 9.04
CA HIS A 27 -2.68 9.72 9.37
C HIS A 27 -3.68 9.25 8.31
N ALA A 28 -3.36 9.48 7.02
CA ALA A 28 -4.18 8.98 5.92
C ALA A 28 -4.33 7.45 5.98
N THR A 29 -3.26 6.74 6.35
CA THR A 29 -3.23 5.26 6.42
C THR A 29 -3.89 4.71 7.68
N GLU A 30 -3.81 5.41 8.81
CA GLU A 30 -4.44 5.03 10.08
C GLU A 30 -5.97 5.04 10.03
N THR A 31 -6.55 5.95 9.25
CA THR A 31 -8.01 6.09 9.15
C THR A 31 -8.70 5.01 8.31
N HIS A 32 -7.93 4.05 7.75
CA HIS A 32 -8.44 3.00 6.87
C HIS A 32 -8.31 1.59 7.50
N PRO A 33 -9.27 1.15 8.33
CA PRO A 33 -9.25 -0.20 8.94
C PRO A 33 -9.71 -1.31 7.97
N THR A 34 -9.65 -1.10 6.66
CA THR A 34 -10.33 -1.92 5.63
C THR A 34 -9.55 -3.16 5.20
N ALA A 35 -8.70 -3.72 6.08
CA ALA A 35 -8.15 -5.05 5.87
C ALA A 35 -8.89 -6.02 6.80
N SER A 36 -9.64 -6.96 6.22
CA SER A 36 -10.27 -8.05 6.99
C SER A 36 -9.24 -8.91 7.74
N SER A 37 -7.96 -8.83 7.35
CA SER A 37 -6.82 -9.42 8.04
C SER A 37 -5.60 -8.51 7.84
N LEU A 38 -5.00 -8.04 8.94
CA LEU A 38 -3.73 -7.34 8.91
C LEU A 38 -2.59 -8.36 8.98
N VAL A 39 -1.57 -8.19 8.13
CA VAL A 39 -0.36 -9.00 8.16
C VAL A 39 0.71 -8.22 8.91
N ASP A 40 1.23 -8.79 9.99
CA ASP A 40 2.33 -8.16 10.74
C ASP A 40 3.61 -8.11 9.88
N ALA A 41 4.40 -7.05 10.06
CA ALA A 41 5.68 -6.87 9.38
C ALA A 41 6.61 -8.07 9.60
N ARG A 42 6.57 -8.66 10.80
CA ARG A 42 7.36 -9.86 11.11
C ARG A 42 6.91 -11.06 10.28
N THR A 43 5.60 -11.22 10.08
CA THR A 43 5.04 -12.26 9.21
C THR A 43 5.52 -12.06 7.77
N ILE A 44 5.51 -10.82 7.26
CA ILE A 44 6.03 -10.49 5.93
C ILE A 44 7.50 -10.90 5.79
N VAL A 45 8.33 -10.59 6.77
CA VAL A 45 9.77 -10.94 6.76
C VAL A 45 10.01 -12.45 6.80
N THR A 46 9.11 -13.22 7.43
CA THR A 46 9.22 -14.68 7.49
C THR A 46 8.77 -15.40 6.23
N LEU A 47 8.15 -14.71 5.27
CA LEU A 47 7.81 -15.27 3.95
C LEU A 47 9.09 -15.42 3.09
N SER A 48 9.95 -16.38 3.42
CA SER A 48 11.25 -16.57 2.77
C SER A 48 11.14 -17.15 1.35
N GLY A 49 12.04 -16.73 0.47
CA GLY A 49 12.33 -17.37 -0.83
C GLY A 49 11.61 -16.84 -2.07
N PHE A 50 10.34 -16.43 -1.99
CA PHE A 50 9.57 -16.01 -3.18
C PHE A 50 8.50 -14.94 -2.91
N ALA A 51 8.42 -14.41 -1.69
CA ALA A 51 7.31 -13.54 -1.30
C ALA A 51 7.39 -12.12 -1.87
N PRO A 52 8.53 -11.41 -1.91
CA PRO A 52 8.54 -10.07 -2.49
C PRO A 52 8.08 -10.05 -3.95
N PRO A 53 8.53 -10.95 -4.84
CA PRO A 53 8.00 -11.02 -6.22
C PRO A 53 6.52 -11.42 -6.28
N THR A 54 6.07 -12.33 -5.41
CA THR A 54 4.67 -12.79 -5.39
C THR A 54 3.74 -11.69 -4.88
N LEU A 55 4.10 -11.02 -3.78
CA LEU A 55 3.38 -9.88 -3.21
C LEU A 55 3.38 -8.70 -4.18
N HIS A 56 4.51 -8.42 -4.85
CA HIS A 56 4.59 -7.45 -5.93
C HIS A 56 3.59 -7.78 -7.05
N ALA A 57 3.61 -9.02 -7.57
CA ALA A 57 2.69 -9.44 -8.63
C ALA A 57 1.21 -9.39 -8.20
N MET A 58 0.90 -9.73 -6.95
CA MET A 58 -0.44 -9.57 -6.38
C MET A 58 -0.83 -8.10 -6.27
N GLY A 59 0.07 -7.23 -5.80
CA GLY A 59 -0.12 -5.78 -5.74
C GLY A 59 -0.39 -5.17 -7.10
N ILE A 60 0.39 -5.54 -8.13
CA ILE A 60 0.15 -5.14 -9.52
C ILE A 60 -1.25 -5.58 -9.98
N ARG A 61 -1.62 -6.84 -9.76
CA ARG A 61 -2.92 -7.38 -10.19
C ARG A 61 -4.09 -6.65 -9.54
N VAL A 62 -3.96 -6.31 -8.27
CA VAL A 62 -4.98 -5.55 -7.54
C VAL A 62 -5.02 -4.11 -8.08
N ALA A 63 -3.88 -3.47 -8.30
CA ALA A 63 -3.81 -2.11 -8.84
C ALA A 63 -4.40 -2.00 -10.25
N THR A 64 -4.17 -2.99 -11.12
CA THR A 64 -4.72 -3.00 -12.49
C THR A 64 -6.23 -3.27 -12.55
N SER A 65 -6.87 -3.58 -11.42
CA SER A 65 -8.34 -3.57 -11.32
C SER A 65 -8.94 -2.16 -11.32
N PHE A 66 -8.14 -1.14 -10.98
CA PHE A 66 -8.53 0.26 -11.13
C PHE A 66 -8.20 0.81 -12.51
N SER A 67 -8.90 1.86 -12.90
CA SER A 67 -8.51 2.65 -14.06
C SER A 67 -7.19 3.36 -13.79
N ALA A 68 -6.29 3.36 -14.78
CA ALA A 68 -5.02 4.09 -14.74
C ALA A 68 -5.18 5.62 -14.54
N ARG A 69 -6.40 6.17 -14.62
CA ARG A 69 -6.69 7.57 -14.31
C ARG A 69 -6.98 7.83 -12.82
N GLN A 70 -7.14 6.79 -12.01
CA GLN A 70 -7.46 6.91 -10.59
C GLN A 70 -6.22 7.06 -9.71
N PHE A 71 -5.03 6.71 -10.22
CA PHE A 71 -3.76 6.85 -9.50
C PHE A 71 -2.64 7.20 -10.47
N ASN A 72 -1.64 7.95 -10.00
CA ASN A 72 -0.46 8.32 -10.78
C ASN A 72 0.81 7.58 -10.33
N LEU A 73 0.78 6.95 -9.16
CA LEU A 73 1.91 6.24 -8.55
C LEU A 73 1.41 4.95 -7.90
N LEU A 74 2.16 3.85 -8.09
CA LEU A 74 1.94 2.58 -7.43
C LEU A 74 3.21 2.20 -6.65
N ILE A 75 3.02 1.79 -5.39
CA ILE A 75 4.09 1.32 -4.51
C ILE A 75 3.68 -0.06 -4.00
N THR A 76 4.59 -1.03 -4.04
CA THR A 76 4.37 -2.45 -3.67
C THR A 76 5.53 -2.97 -2.84
#